data_AF-A0A2D7IID4-F1
#
_entry.id   AF-A0A2D7IID4-F1
#
_cell.length_a   1.000
_cell.length_b   1.000
_cell.length_c   1.000
_cell.angle_alpha   90.00
_cell.angle_beta   90.00
_cell.angle_gamma   90.00
#
_symmetry.space_group_name_H-M   'P 1'
#
loop_
_entity.id
_entity.type
_entity.pdbx_description
1 polymer ?
#
loop_
_entity_poly.entity_id
_entity_poly.type
_entity_poly.pdbx_seq_one_letter_code
_entity_poly.pdbx_strand_id
1 'polypeptide(L)'
;MKNLDLKKVLELLKTNSINHSVVISDPNIKDCPMVYISDEFVKQTGYSIEESLGKNCRFLQGPETDPRDIDCIRVAIKRQKSITIDILNYKKNGEKFWNRLRIRPLFDQKKKLIYFAGDQNPISLEQVRRYNFNKILD
;
A
#
# COMPACT_ATOMS: atom_id res chain seq x y z
N MET A 1 5.15 -3.36 -19.30
CA MET A 1 4.91 -3.69 -17.88
C MET A 1 3.51 -4.29 -17.77
N LYS A 2 3.34 -5.45 -17.13
CA LYS A 2 2.04 -6.14 -17.12
C LYS A 2 1.16 -5.57 -16.01
N ASN A 3 0.05 -4.93 -16.39
CA ASN A 3 -1.03 -4.59 -15.48
C ASN A 3 -1.79 -5.89 -15.12
N LEU A 4 -2.16 -6.08 -13.86
CA LEU A 4 -3.04 -7.17 -13.48
C LEU A 4 -4.47 -6.83 -13.87
N ASP A 5 -5.15 -7.77 -14.52
CA ASP A 5 -6.59 -7.64 -14.77
C ASP A 5 -7.39 -7.77 -13.47
N LEU A 6 -8.59 -7.17 -13.46
CA LEU A 6 -9.45 -7.13 -12.28
C LEU A 6 -9.82 -8.52 -11.77
N LYS A 7 -10.08 -9.49 -12.67
CA LYS A 7 -10.43 -10.86 -12.27
C LYS A 7 -9.31 -11.49 -11.45
N LYS A 8 -8.05 -11.30 -11.87
CA LYS A 8 -6.89 -11.80 -11.13
C LYS A 8 -6.75 -11.10 -9.78
N VAL A 9 -6.98 -9.79 -9.72
CA VAL A 9 -6.91 -9.04 -8.45
C VAL A 9 -7.98 -9.51 -7.47
N LEU A 10 -9.21 -9.73 -7.93
CA LEU A 10 -10.29 -10.27 -7.10
C LEU A 10 -9.95 -11.66 -6.53
N GLU A 11 -9.36 -12.54 -7.35
CA GLU A 11 -8.87 -13.86 -6.91
C GLU A 11 -7.76 -13.72 -5.86
N LEU A 12 -6.77 -12.85 -6.10
CA LEU A 12 -5.65 -12.59 -5.18
C LEU A 12 -6.13 -12.05 -3.82
N LEU A 13 -7.14 -11.17 -3.85
CA LEU A 13 -7.72 -10.56 -2.67
C LEU A 13 -8.82 -11.42 -2.02
N LYS A 14 -9.23 -12.53 -2.65
CA LYS A 14 -10.32 -13.41 -2.22
C LYS A 14 -11.63 -12.64 -1.95
N THR A 15 -11.96 -11.72 -2.85
CA THR A 15 -13.16 -10.86 -2.77
C THR A 15 -13.91 -10.86 -4.10
N ASN A 16 -15.19 -10.52 -4.08
CA ASN A 16 -16.03 -10.41 -5.27
C ASN A 16 -16.08 -8.98 -5.84
N SER A 17 -15.70 -7.97 -5.05
CA SER A 17 -15.66 -6.57 -5.45
C SER A 17 -14.60 -5.80 -4.65
N ILE A 18 -14.20 -4.64 -5.19
CA ILE A 18 -13.25 -3.71 -4.58
C ILE A 18 -13.91 -2.33 -4.57
N ASN A 19 -14.32 -1.90 -3.37
CA ASN A 19 -15.00 -0.62 -3.17
C ASN A 19 -14.19 0.31 -2.27
N HIS A 20 -12.89 0.06 -2.14
CA HIS A 20 -11.97 0.80 -1.27
C HIS A 20 -10.63 1.00 -1.98
N SER A 21 -9.79 1.87 -1.40
CA SER A 21 -8.46 2.15 -1.93
C SER A 21 -7.53 0.95 -1.72
N VAL A 22 -7.09 0.34 -2.82
CA VAL A 22 -6.17 -0.80 -2.81
C VAL A 22 -5.25 -0.75 -4.03
N VAL A 23 -4.01 -1.13 -3.81
CA VAL A 23 -3.00 -1.32 -4.86
C VAL A 23 -2.36 -2.71 -4.73
N ILE A 24 -1.94 -3.28 -5.86
CA ILE A 24 -1.12 -4.50 -5.87
C ILE A 24 0.26 -4.13 -6.38
N SER A 25 1.32 -4.54 -5.69
CA SER A 25 2.71 -4.31 -6.08
C SER A 25 3.46 -5.62 -6.31
N ASP A 26 4.35 -5.65 -7.30
CA ASP A 26 5.12 -6.85 -7.65
C ASP A 26 6.55 -6.79 -7.08
N PRO A 27 6.87 -7.57 -6.03
CA PRO A 27 8.19 -7.58 -5.42
C PRO A 27 9.28 -8.26 -6.29
N ASN A 28 8.92 -8.94 -7.38
CA ASN A 28 9.87 -9.55 -8.30
C ASN A 28 10.41 -8.57 -9.35
N ILE A 29 9.82 -7.37 -9.42
CA ILE A 29 10.29 -6.27 -10.28
C ILE A 29 11.08 -5.29 -9.42
N LYS A 30 12.21 -4.80 -9.95
CA LYS A 30 13.06 -3.81 -9.27
C LYS A 30 12.19 -2.64 -8.78
N ASP A 31 12.39 -2.26 -7.52
CA ASP A 31 11.68 -1.19 -6.81
C ASP A 31 10.24 -1.51 -6.36
N CYS A 32 9.77 -2.75 -6.53
CA CYS A 32 8.42 -3.18 -6.14
C CYS A 32 7.31 -2.23 -6.64
N PRO A 33 7.18 -2.06 -7.97
CA PRO A 33 6.21 -1.15 -8.55
C PRO A 33 4.78 -1.66 -8.40
N MET A 34 3.82 -0.73 -8.37
CA MET A 34 2.39 -1.04 -8.44
C MET A 34 2.02 -1.58 -9.82
N VAL A 35 1.38 -2.74 -9.85
CA VAL A 35 0.89 -3.45 -11.05
C VAL A 35 -0.64 -3.49 -11.12
N TYR A 36 -1.33 -2.94 -10.13
CA TYR A 36 -2.77 -2.64 -10.15
C TYR A 36 -3.07 -1.50 -9.17
N ILE A 37 -4.06 -0.68 -9.51
CA ILE A 37 -4.51 0.47 -8.74
C ILE A 37 -6.04 0.53 -8.82
N SER A 38 -6.73 0.65 -7.69
CA SER A 38 -8.19 0.82 -7.68
C SER A 38 -8.60 2.26 -7.97
N ASP A 39 -9.83 2.45 -8.47
CA ASP A 39 -10.40 3.78 -8.71
C ASP A 39 -10.44 4.64 -7.44
N GLU A 40 -10.64 4.01 -6.29
CA GLU A 40 -10.68 4.73 -5.01
C GLU A 40 -9.31 5.26 -4.60
N PHE A 41 -8.21 4.58 -4.95
CA PHE A 41 -6.86 5.14 -4.80
C PHE A 41 -6.68 6.42 -5.62
N VAL A 42 -7.15 6.42 -6.87
CA VAL A 42 -7.08 7.59 -7.76
C VAL A 42 -7.87 8.74 -7.17
N LYS A 43 -9.13 8.50 -6.77
CA LYS A 43 -10.00 9.52 -6.16
C LYS A 43 -9.39 10.10 -4.88
N GLN A 44 -8.87 9.25 -4.00
CA GLN A 44 -8.35 9.65 -2.70
C GLN A 44 -7.04 10.45 -2.81
N THR A 45 -6.13 10.01 -3.69
CA THR A 45 -4.78 10.59 -3.78
C THR A 45 -4.65 11.69 -4.82
N GLY A 46 -5.58 11.74 -5.79
CA GLY A 46 -5.57 12.68 -6.91
C GLY A 46 -4.57 12.33 -8.01
N TYR A 47 -3.84 11.23 -7.90
CA TYR A 47 -2.96 10.73 -8.97
C TYR A 47 -3.72 9.83 -9.92
N SER A 48 -3.53 10.00 -11.23
CA SER A 48 -4.14 9.11 -12.21
C SER A 48 -3.50 7.72 -12.21
N ILE A 49 -4.14 6.76 -12.89
CA ILE A 49 -3.58 5.42 -13.08
C ILE A 49 -2.26 5.52 -13.85
N GLU A 50 -2.21 6.32 -14.91
CA GLU A 50 -1.02 6.51 -15.76
C GLU A 50 0.17 7.09 -14.97
N GLU A 51 -0.12 8.01 -14.04
CA GLU A 51 0.91 8.62 -13.20
C GLU A 51 1.45 7.67 -12.13
N SER A 52 0.65 6.69 -11.72
CA SER A 52 0.93 5.86 -10.55
C SER A 52 1.39 4.45 -10.91
N LEU A 53 0.84 3.85 -11.97
CA LEU A 53 1.13 2.50 -12.39
C LEU A 53 2.61 2.36 -12.76
N GLY A 54 3.26 1.31 -12.26
CA GLY A 54 4.68 1.09 -12.46
C GLY A 54 5.61 1.85 -11.54
N LYS A 55 5.08 2.64 -10.61
CA LYS A 55 5.87 3.32 -9.59
C LYS A 55 5.71 2.63 -8.25
N ASN A 56 6.72 2.75 -7.42
CA ASN A 56 6.58 2.42 -6.01
C ASN A 56 5.67 3.45 -5.32
N CYS A 57 4.79 3.00 -4.43
CA CYS A 57 3.81 3.84 -3.73
C CYS A 57 4.43 4.92 -2.81
N ARG A 58 5.75 4.90 -2.58
CA ARG A 58 6.44 5.88 -1.72
C ARG A 58 6.32 7.34 -2.17
N PHE A 59 5.86 7.62 -3.40
CA PHE A 59 5.63 9.01 -3.83
C PHE A 59 4.54 9.72 -3.02
N LEU A 60 3.71 8.97 -2.26
CA LEU A 60 2.76 9.55 -1.30
C LEU A 60 3.45 10.04 -0.02
N GLN A 61 4.73 9.74 0.21
CA GLN A 61 5.49 10.23 1.36
C GLN A 61 6.03 11.63 1.07
N GLY A 62 6.20 12.44 2.11
CA GLY A 62 6.70 13.82 1.98
C GLY A 62 7.52 14.26 3.19
N PRO A 63 7.82 15.57 3.29
CA PRO A 63 8.80 16.10 4.23
C PRO A 63 8.53 15.79 5.71
N GLU A 64 7.26 15.67 6.11
CA GLU A 64 6.87 15.38 7.50
C GLU A 64 6.48 13.92 7.73
N THR A 65 6.62 13.06 6.71
CA THR A 65 6.44 11.62 6.90
C THR A 65 7.55 11.11 7.81
N ASP A 66 7.17 10.50 8.94
CA ASP A 66 8.12 10.03 9.94
C ASP A 66 9.02 8.93 9.36
N PRO A 67 10.36 9.10 9.36
CA PRO A 67 11.27 8.10 8.82
C PRO A 67 11.17 6.74 9.54
N ARG A 68 10.75 6.73 10.81
CA ARG A 68 10.54 5.49 11.58
C ARG A 68 9.37 4.67 11.04
N ASP A 69 8.31 5.33 10.58
CA ASP A 69 7.16 4.66 9.96
C ASP A 69 7.56 4.02 8.61
N ILE A 70 8.43 4.70 7.85
CA ILE A 70 9.02 4.16 6.61
C ILE A 70 9.88 2.93 6.90
N ASP A 71 10.70 2.98 7.94
CA ASP A 71 11.56 1.85 8.33
C ASP A 71 10.75 0.65 8.81
N CYS A 72 9.66 0.86 9.58
CA CYS A 72 8.69 -0.18 9.92
C CYS A 72 8.19 -0.92 8.68
N ILE A 73 7.70 -0.18 7.68
CA ILE A 73 7.18 -0.73 6.42
C ILE A 73 8.28 -1.51 5.68
N ARG A 74 9.49 -0.94 5.59
CA ARG A 74 10.63 -1.58 4.93
C ARG A 74 10.99 -2.92 5.59
N VAL A 75 11.01 -2.97 6.93
CA VAL A 75 11.27 -4.20 7.68
C VAL A 75 10.17 -5.24 7.46
N ALA A 76 8.89 -4.84 7.51
CA ALA A 76 7.76 -5.75 7.27
C ALA A 76 7.79 -6.36 5.86
N ILE A 77 8.02 -5.54 4.83
CA ILE A 77 8.18 -5.99 3.44
C ILE A 77 9.35 -6.97 3.32
N LYS A 78 10.52 -6.64 3.89
CA LYS A 78 11.71 -7.51 3.86
C LYS A 78 11.45 -8.85 4.54
N ARG A 79 10.68 -8.86 5.63
CA ARG A 79 10.30 -10.06 6.38
C ARG A 79 9.10 -10.80 5.79
N GLN A 80 8.48 -10.28 4.72
CA GLN A 80 7.25 -10.81 4.13
C GLN A 80 6.15 -10.98 5.19
N LYS A 81 5.99 -9.95 6.03
CA LYS A 81 5.00 -9.90 7.10
C LYS A 81 3.96 -8.82 6.84
N SER A 82 2.77 -9.03 7.39
CA SER A 82 1.72 -8.02 7.36
C SER A 82 2.07 -6.88 8.30
N ILE A 83 1.65 -5.67 7.95
CA ILE A 83 1.79 -4.48 8.78
C ILE A 83 0.53 -3.61 8.66
N THR A 84 0.09 -3.07 9.80
CA THR A 84 -0.85 -1.95 9.86
C THR A 84 -0.15 -0.80 10.56
N ILE A 85 -0.11 0.37 9.93
CA ILE A 85 0.54 1.56 10.47
C ILE A 85 -0.20 2.82 10.05
N ASP A 86 -0.24 3.82 10.93
CA ASP A 86 -0.75 5.15 10.60
C ASP A 86 0.44 6.01 10.16
N ILE A 87 0.48 6.37 8.88
CA ILE A 87 1.57 7.12 8.25
C ILE A 87 1.05 8.41 7.64
N LEU A 88 1.81 9.50 7.76
CA LEU A 88 1.47 10.75 7.10
C LEU A 88 1.80 10.67 5.60
N ASN A 89 0.80 10.90 4.76
CA ASN A 89 0.95 10.92 3.31
C ASN A 89 0.46 12.25 2.72
N TYR A 90 0.76 12.45 1.44
CA TYR A 90 0.47 13.64 0.67
C TYR A 90 -0.30 13.25 -0.59
N LYS A 91 -1.38 13.98 -0.87
CA LYS A 91 -2.09 13.91 -2.15
C LYS A 91 -1.27 14.65 -3.22
N LYS A 92 -1.65 14.49 -4.49
CA LYS A 92 -1.01 15.17 -5.62
C LYS A 92 -0.95 16.69 -5.49
N ASN A 93 -1.98 17.30 -4.89
CA ASN A 93 -2.05 18.74 -4.65
C ASN A 93 -1.20 19.22 -3.46
N GLY A 94 -0.48 18.32 -2.77
CA GLY A 94 0.31 18.62 -1.58
C GLY A 94 -0.46 18.59 -0.27
N GLU A 95 -1.77 18.32 -0.28
CA GLU A 95 -2.57 18.18 0.93
C GLU A 95 -2.12 16.96 1.74
N LYS A 96 -1.89 17.16 3.03
CA LYS A 96 -1.55 16.10 3.97
C LYS A 96 -2.78 15.30 4.36
N PHE A 97 -2.62 13.99 4.50
CA PHE A 97 -3.63 13.14 5.11
C PHE A 97 -2.96 12.00 5.90
N TRP A 98 -3.58 11.62 7.01
CA TRP A 98 -3.19 10.42 7.74
C TRP A 98 -3.75 9.19 7.05
N ASN A 99 -2.87 8.24 6.73
CA ASN A 99 -3.22 7.00 6.08
C ASN A 99 -3.00 5.84 7.05
N ARG A 100 -4.08 5.16 7.45
CA ARG A 100 -3.99 3.83 8.07
C ARG A 100 -3.68 2.81 6.99
N LEU A 101 -2.39 2.66 6.71
CA LEU A 101 -1.86 1.80 5.68
C LEU A 101 -1.81 0.36 6.17
N ARG A 102 -2.43 -0.55 5.42
CA ARG A 102 -2.34 -1.99 5.63
C ARG A 102 -1.60 -2.61 4.46
N ILE A 103 -0.49 -3.28 4.72
CA ILE A 103 0.25 -4.04 3.71
C ILE A 103 0.20 -5.52 4.09
N ARG A 104 -0.20 -6.37 3.14
CA ARG A 104 -0.20 -7.83 3.31
C ARG A 104 0.55 -8.51 2.16
N PRO A 105 1.46 -9.45 2.45
CA PRO A 105 2.03 -10.32 1.43
C PRO A 105 0.96 -11.25 0.87
N LEU A 106 1.00 -11.47 -0.44
CA LEU A 106 0.17 -12.44 -1.14
C LEU A 106 1.08 -13.58 -1.61
N PHE A 107 0.69 -14.80 -1.26
CA PHE A 107 1.47 -16.01 -1.57
C PHE A 107 0.70 -16.92 -2.53
N ASP A 108 1.45 -17.68 -3.33
CA ASP A 108 0.89 -18.80 -4.09
C ASP A 108 0.66 -20.03 -3.20
N GLN A 109 0.15 -21.12 -3.81
CA GLN A 109 -0.09 -22.39 -3.12
C GLN A 109 1.19 -23.04 -2.57
N LYS A 110 2.36 -22.68 -3.10
CA LYS A 110 3.67 -23.17 -2.67
C LYS A 110 4.31 -22.25 -1.61
N LYS A 111 3.55 -21.31 -1.05
CA LYS A 111 4.02 -20.28 -0.10
C LYS A 111 5.12 -19.37 -0.66
N LYS A 112 5.21 -19.23 -1.99
CA LYS A 112 6.09 -18.25 -2.61
C LYS A 112 5.38 -16.90 -2.66
N LEU A 113 6.07 -15.84 -2.22
CA LEU A 113 5.58 -14.47 -2.34
C LEU A 113 5.39 -14.10 -3.81
N ILE A 114 4.17 -13.71 -4.18
CA ILE A 114 3.84 -13.29 -5.55
C ILE A 114 3.62 -11.78 -5.65
N TYR A 115 2.94 -11.17 -4.67
CA TYR A 115 2.62 -9.74 -4.66
C TYR A 115 2.53 -9.20 -3.23
N PHE A 116 2.43 -7.89 -3.10
CA PHE A 116 1.90 -7.23 -1.91
C PHE A 116 0.59 -6.53 -2.25
N ALA A 117 -0.40 -6.64 -1.38
CA ALA A 117 -1.57 -5.76 -1.41
C ALA A 117 -1.40 -4.65 -0.37
N GLY A 118 -1.65 -3.41 -0.77
CA GLY A 118 -1.66 -2.25 0.11
C GLY A 118 -3.03 -1.60 0.11
N ASP A 119 -3.74 -1.58 1.23
CA ASP A 119 -4.97 -0.81 1.39
C ASP A 119 -4.65 0.55 2.03
N GLN A 120 -5.11 1.64 1.42
CA GLN A 120 -4.99 2.98 1.96
C GLN A 120 -6.31 3.38 2.60
N ASN A 121 -6.27 3.87 3.83
CA ASN A 121 -7.48 4.24 4.56
C ASN A 121 -7.26 5.58 5.26
N PRO A 122 -7.75 6.69 4.69
CA PRO A 122 -7.70 7.99 5.33
C PRO A 122 -8.34 7.92 6.72
N ILE A 123 -7.69 8.56 7.68
CA ILE A 123 -8.19 8.69 9.05
C ILE A 123 -8.03 10.14 9.49
N SER A 124 -8.85 10.56 10.44
CA SER A 124 -8.69 11.88 11.06
C SER A 124 -7.50 11.89 12.04
N LEU A 125 -7.02 13.08 12.40
CA LEU A 125 -5.89 13.23 13.32
C LEU A 125 -6.17 12.58 14.69
N GLU A 126 -7.41 12.66 15.17
CA GLU A 126 -7.85 12.11 16.45
C GLU A 126 -7.82 10.57 16.46
N GLN A 127 -7.86 9.93 15.29
CA GLN A 127 -7.84 8.47 15.15
C GLN A 127 -6.42 7.90 15.05
N VAL A 128 -5.40 8.76 14.90
CA VAL A 128 -4.01 8.36 14.70
C VAL A 128 -3.47 7.63 15.93
N ARG A 129 -2.88 6.47 15.70
CA ARG A 129 -2.25 5.63 16.71
C ARG A 129 -0.75 5.64 16.49
N ARG A 130 0.01 5.81 17.56
CA ARG A 130 1.45 5.57 17.55
C ARG A 130 1.71 4.15 18.03
N TYR A 131 2.34 3.37 17.17
CA TYR A 131 2.64 1.98 17.43
C TYR A 131 4.04 1.86 18.05
N ASN A 132 4.16 1.11 19.14
CA ASN A 132 5.48 0.67 19.61
C ASN A 132 5.98 -0.44 18.68
N PHE A 133 7.20 -0.29 18.15
CA PHE A 133 7.82 -1.16 17.13
C PHE A 133 7.68 -2.68 17.40
N ASN A 134 7.62 -3.08 18.67
CA ASN A 134 7.47 -4.48 19.10
C ASN A 134 6.05 -5.07 18.92
N LYS A 135 5.06 -4.31 18.41
CA LYS A 135 3.66 -4.76 18.21
C LYS A 135 3.16 -4.70 16.76
N ILE A 136 4.06 -4.50 15.78
CA ILE A 136 3.66 -4.12 14.40
C ILE A 136 3.79 -5.28 13.39
N LEU A 137 4.40 -6.40 13.80
CA LEU A 137 4.57 -7.58 12.96
C LEU A 137 3.60 -8.67 13.41
N ASP A 138 2.54 -8.91 12.64
CA ASP A 138 1.81 -10.19 12.70
C ASP A 138 2.59 -11.29 11.94
#